data_AF-A0AAU4KKZ1-F1
#
_entry.id   AF-A0AAU4KKZ1-F1
#
_cell.length_a   1.000
_cell.length_b   1.000
_cell.length_c   1.000
_cell.angle_alpha   90.00
_cell.angle_beta   90.00
_cell.angle_gamma   90.00
#
_symmetry.space_group_name_H-M   'P 1'
#
loop_
_entity.id
_entity.type
_entity.pdbx_description
1 polymer ?
#
loop_
_entity_poly.entity_id
_entity_poly.type
_entity_poly.pdbx_seq_one_letter_code
_entity_poly.pdbx_strand_id
1 'polypeptide(L)'
;MAHRVRDDHRLPAAADLLDSRSTLTQTNWAALHHAYGPAIDAPEILTALLDTDQGVRTKALDSLYGILHHQGTIYEATVPTAQYVAAILPDPRTTLSVDKTHRSFPGCIRADLLAWLGSVADSVTDAVDEVGQRLGFPLDDYPPAVAVREIRPLLLSAVLPYVDDSDRAVREGAIAACIPLLDDVRLLHHRAALVPLVHQVLGTSELWQHCERAIDALDAWGESSAGLEGQRNPFLFCDTDLSPDCTPWRSAASDAEGWAEDPPF
;
A
#
# COMPACT_ATOMS: atom_id res chain seq x y z
N MET A 1 -21.88 28.90 -28.65
CA MET A 1 -22.07 27.50 -28.22
C MET A 1 -21.36 27.35 -26.89
N ALA A 2 -22.13 27.33 -25.80
CA ALA A 2 -21.57 27.17 -24.45
C ALA A 2 -21.24 25.69 -24.23
N HIS A 3 -19.95 25.39 -24.06
CA HIS A 3 -19.46 24.08 -23.70
C HIS A 3 -19.93 23.80 -22.27
N ARG A 4 -20.87 22.87 -22.13
CA ARG A 4 -21.34 22.40 -20.82
C ARG A 4 -20.21 21.54 -20.25
N VAL A 5 -19.38 22.11 -19.37
CA VAL A 5 -18.52 21.33 -18.48
C VAL A 5 -19.46 20.44 -17.67
N ARG A 6 -19.36 19.13 -17.83
CA ARG A 6 -20.04 18.21 -16.91
C ARG A 6 -19.26 18.27 -15.60
N ASP A 7 -19.89 18.79 -14.57
CA ASP A 7 -19.58 18.42 -13.18
C ASP A 7 -19.88 16.92 -13.06
N ASP A 8 -18.89 16.07 -13.36
CA ASP A 8 -18.90 14.67 -12.96
C ASP A 8 -18.11 14.55 -11.65
N HIS A 9 -18.68 15.09 -10.58
CA HIS A 9 -18.21 14.87 -9.19
C HIS A 9 -18.64 13.51 -8.64
N ARG A 10 -19.08 12.59 -9.51
CA ARG A 10 -19.49 11.25 -9.12
C ARG A 10 -18.36 10.30 -9.43
N LEU A 11 -17.92 9.56 -8.42
CA LEU A 11 -17.00 8.44 -8.61
C LEU A 11 -17.52 7.49 -9.69
N PRO A 12 -16.63 6.96 -10.55
CA PRO A 12 -17.01 5.88 -11.46
C PRO A 12 -17.56 4.71 -10.66
N ALA A 13 -18.46 3.93 -11.24
CA ALA A 13 -18.95 2.76 -10.54
C ALA A 13 -17.81 1.74 -10.41
N ALA A 14 -17.74 0.99 -9.31
CA ALA A 14 -16.84 -0.16 -9.24
C ALA A 14 -17.13 -1.19 -10.36
N ALA A 15 -18.35 -1.18 -10.91
CA ALA A 15 -18.74 -1.96 -12.08
C ALA A 15 -18.07 -1.50 -13.40
N ASP A 16 -17.45 -0.32 -13.42
CA ASP A 16 -16.68 0.19 -14.56
C ASP A 16 -15.24 -0.38 -14.57
N LEU A 17 -14.82 -1.09 -13.51
CA LEU A 17 -13.61 -1.90 -13.54
C LEU A 17 -13.76 -3.02 -14.57
N LEU A 18 -12.67 -3.32 -15.28
CA LEU A 18 -12.58 -4.56 -16.03
C LEU A 18 -12.82 -5.72 -15.06
N ASP A 19 -13.72 -6.64 -15.44
CA ASP A 19 -13.90 -7.84 -14.65
C ASP A 19 -12.57 -8.60 -14.54
N SER A 20 -12.37 -9.27 -13.41
CA SER A 20 -11.07 -9.89 -13.10
C SER A 20 -10.61 -10.87 -14.19
N ARG A 21 -11.54 -11.57 -14.85
CA ARG A 21 -11.22 -12.49 -15.95
C ARG A 21 -10.82 -11.74 -17.23
N SER A 22 -11.47 -10.64 -17.57
CA SER A 22 -11.07 -9.78 -18.68
C SER A 22 -9.69 -9.18 -18.45
N THR A 23 -9.38 -8.69 -17.24
CA THR A 23 -8.04 -8.18 -16.92
C THR A 23 -6.96 -9.24 -17.15
N LEU A 24 -7.20 -10.49 -16.73
CA LEU A 24 -6.25 -11.60 -16.96
C LEU A 24 -6.06 -11.92 -18.45
N THR A 25 -7.14 -11.92 -19.24
CA THR A 25 -7.13 -12.44 -20.61
C THR A 25 -6.85 -11.39 -21.70
N GLN A 26 -7.14 -10.12 -21.43
CA GLN A 26 -6.96 -9.02 -22.38
C GLN A 26 -5.62 -8.29 -22.20
N THR A 27 -5.00 -8.41 -21.02
CA THR A 27 -3.68 -7.83 -20.77
C THR A 27 -2.59 -8.67 -21.46
N ASN A 28 -1.74 -8.04 -22.26
CA ASN A 28 -0.57 -8.70 -22.85
C ASN A 28 0.59 -8.75 -21.85
N TRP A 29 0.48 -9.63 -20.85
CA TRP A 29 1.45 -9.76 -19.75
C TRP A 29 2.90 -9.99 -20.20
N ALA A 30 3.11 -10.67 -21.32
CA ALA A 30 4.44 -10.90 -21.88
C ALA A 30 5.13 -9.63 -22.40
N ALA A 31 4.36 -8.57 -22.66
CA ALA A 31 4.89 -7.27 -23.08
C ALA A 31 5.10 -6.30 -21.90
N LEU A 32 4.62 -6.64 -20.70
CA LEU A 32 4.76 -5.82 -19.50
C LEU A 32 5.89 -6.36 -18.65
N HIS A 33 6.61 -5.47 -17.96
CA HIS A 33 7.62 -5.85 -16.99
C HIS A 33 7.12 -5.72 -15.55
N HIS A 34 7.66 -6.58 -14.70
CA HIS A 34 7.68 -6.48 -13.24
C HIS A 34 9.16 -6.42 -12.77
N ALA A 35 9.43 -6.50 -11.46
CA ALA A 35 10.78 -6.35 -10.89
C ALA A 35 11.88 -7.23 -11.51
N TYR A 36 11.54 -8.44 -11.96
CA TYR A 36 12.52 -9.43 -12.45
C TYR A 36 12.40 -9.76 -13.95
N GLY A 37 11.76 -8.90 -14.74
CA GLY A 37 11.62 -9.11 -16.19
C GLY A 37 10.16 -9.15 -16.66
N PRO A 38 9.87 -9.82 -17.81
CA PRO A 38 8.52 -9.93 -18.35
C PRO A 38 7.55 -10.60 -17.37
N ALA A 39 6.34 -10.04 -17.22
CA ALA A 39 5.35 -10.44 -16.22
C ALA A 39 4.50 -11.67 -16.65
N ILE A 40 5.12 -12.65 -17.30
CA ILE A 40 4.43 -13.83 -17.87
C ILE A 40 3.76 -14.72 -16.81
N ASP A 41 4.24 -14.64 -15.57
CA ASP A 41 3.78 -15.37 -14.38
C ASP A 41 2.67 -14.64 -13.62
N ALA A 42 2.45 -13.36 -13.89
CA ALA A 42 1.44 -12.55 -13.22
C ALA A 42 0.03 -13.18 -13.26
N PRO A 43 -0.48 -13.73 -14.39
CA PRO A 43 -1.81 -14.35 -14.40
C PRO A 43 -1.99 -15.50 -13.42
N GLU A 44 -0.94 -16.32 -13.24
CA GLU A 44 -0.97 -17.45 -12.31
C GLU A 44 -1.00 -16.94 -10.87
N ILE A 45 -0.14 -15.97 -10.54
CA ILE A 45 -0.08 -15.32 -9.23
C ILE A 45 -1.44 -14.70 -8.87
N LEU A 46 -2.03 -13.94 -9.79
CA LEU A 46 -3.30 -13.25 -9.59
C LEU A 46 -4.48 -14.21 -9.40
N THR A 47 -4.48 -15.32 -10.13
CA THR A 47 -5.50 -16.37 -9.95
C THR A 47 -5.34 -17.05 -8.58
N ALA A 48 -4.09 -17.29 -8.15
CA ALA A 48 -3.76 -17.95 -6.90
C ALA A 48 -4.16 -17.16 -5.63
N LEU A 49 -4.39 -15.85 -5.73
CA LEU A 49 -4.97 -15.04 -4.64
C LEU A 49 -6.36 -15.55 -4.20
N LEU A 50 -7.08 -16.22 -5.11
CA LEU A 50 -8.42 -16.75 -4.87
C LEU A 50 -8.43 -18.28 -4.73
N ASP A 51 -7.27 -18.90 -4.52
CA ASP A 51 -7.16 -20.35 -4.31
C ASP A 51 -7.82 -20.76 -2.98
N THR A 52 -8.32 -21.98 -2.90
CA THR A 52 -8.86 -22.56 -1.67
C THR A 52 -7.76 -22.95 -0.68
N ASP A 53 -6.56 -23.26 -1.16
CA ASP A 53 -5.40 -23.59 -0.34
C ASP A 53 -4.77 -22.32 0.27
N GLN A 54 -4.57 -22.33 1.60
CA GLN A 54 -4.02 -21.19 2.32
C GLN A 54 -2.57 -20.89 1.91
N GLY A 55 -1.73 -21.92 1.73
CA GLY A 55 -0.32 -21.74 1.39
C GLY A 55 -0.14 -21.19 -0.03
N VAL A 56 -1.03 -21.56 -0.96
CA VAL A 56 -1.07 -20.98 -2.32
C VAL A 56 -1.42 -19.50 -2.26
N ARG A 57 -2.46 -19.12 -1.50
CA ARG A 57 -2.82 -17.70 -1.30
C ARG A 57 -1.70 -16.90 -0.63
N THR A 58 -1.06 -17.44 0.40
CA THR A 58 0.08 -16.81 1.09
C THR A 58 1.19 -16.50 0.08
N LYS A 59 1.61 -17.49 -0.72
CA LYS A 59 2.67 -17.30 -1.72
C LYS A 59 2.28 -16.30 -2.80
N ALA A 60 1.04 -16.33 -3.25
CA ALA A 60 0.53 -15.37 -4.22
C ALA A 60 0.57 -13.93 -3.68
N LEU A 61 0.19 -13.74 -2.42
CA LEU A 61 0.28 -12.46 -1.75
C LEU A 61 1.75 -12.00 -1.59
N ASP A 62 2.65 -12.90 -1.21
CA ASP A 62 4.09 -12.60 -1.14
C ASP A 62 4.64 -12.17 -2.50
N SER A 63 4.24 -12.84 -3.60
CA SER A 63 4.60 -12.44 -4.96
C SER A 63 4.02 -11.08 -5.35
N LEU A 64 2.81 -10.75 -4.92
CA LEU A 64 2.18 -9.44 -5.18
C LEU A 64 3.08 -8.28 -4.69
N TYR A 65 3.61 -8.39 -3.47
CA TYR A 65 4.56 -7.42 -2.90
C TYR A 65 5.99 -7.61 -3.42
N GLY A 66 6.41 -8.85 -3.65
CA GLY A 66 7.79 -9.20 -3.99
C GLY A 66 8.17 -8.95 -5.44
N ILE A 67 7.21 -8.97 -6.37
CA ILE A 67 7.49 -8.80 -7.81
C ILE A 67 6.63 -7.75 -8.49
N LEU A 68 5.32 -7.68 -8.20
CA LEU A 68 4.38 -6.80 -8.90
C LEU A 68 4.32 -5.37 -8.32
N HIS A 69 4.83 -5.15 -7.10
CA HIS A 69 5.03 -3.83 -6.49
C HIS A 69 6.28 -3.83 -5.58
N HIS A 70 7.39 -4.34 -6.12
CA HIS A 70 8.62 -4.53 -5.36
C HIS A 70 9.24 -3.20 -4.91
N GLN A 71 9.46 -3.06 -3.59
CA GLN A 71 10.13 -1.91 -2.96
C GLN A 71 9.53 -0.55 -3.34
N GLY A 72 8.20 -0.49 -3.48
CA GLY A 72 7.50 0.76 -3.81
C GLY A 72 7.64 1.21 -5.27
N THR A 73 8.30 0.43 -6.13
CA THR A 73 8.40 0.76 -7.56
C THR A 73 7.12 0.37 -8.29
N ILE A 74 6.54 1.30 -9.04
CA ILE A 74 5.44 1.01 -9.97
C ILE A 74 6.03 0.48 -11.27
N TYR A 75 5.66 -0.74 -11.66
CA TYR A 75 6.04 -1.33 -12.94
C TYR A 75 4.88 -1.29 -13.93
N GLU A 76 5.14 -1.58 -15.20
CA GLU A 76 4.10 -1.69 -16.23
C GLU A 76 3.02 -2.71 -15.85
N ALA A 77 3.41 -3.83 -15.24
CA ALA A 77 2.48 -4.85 -14.76
C ALA A 77 1.71 -4.45 -13.48
N THR A 78 2.15 -3.43 -12.74
CA THR A 78 1.48 -2.98 -11.50
C THR A 78 0.09 -2.42 -11.78
N VAL A 79 -0.09 -1.69 -12.90
CA VAL A 79 -1.37 -1.07 -13.26
C VAL A 79 -2.49 -2.10 -13.49
N PRO A 80 -2.36 -3.09 -14.41
CA PRO A 80 -3.39 -4.11 -14.58
C PRO A 80 -3.53 -5.01 -13.34
N THR A 81 -2.45 -5.20 -12.57
CA THR A 81 -2.54 -5.90 -11.29
C THR A 81 -3.43 -5.15 -10.30
N ALA A 82 -3.32 -3.82 -10.20
CA ALA A 82 -4.15 -3.01 -9.33
C ALA A 82 -5.62 -3.05 -9.70
N GLN A 83 -5.92 -3.02 -11.00
CA GLN A 83 -7.28 -3.21 -11.49
C GLN A 83 -7.83 -4.60 -11.16
N TYR A 84 -7.03 -5.65 -11.34
CA TYR A 84 -7.42 -7.02 -10.98
C TYR A 84 -7.71 -7.15 -9.47
N VAL A 85 -6.80 -6.66 -8.62
CA VAL A 85 -6.95 -6.72 -7.16
C VAL A 85 -8.21 -5.98 -6.72
N ALA A 86 -8.45 -4.77 -7.24
CA ALA A 86 -9.67 -4.02 -6.97
C ALA A 86 -10.94 -4.79 -7.39
N ALA A 87 -10.91 -5.45 -8.55
CA ALA A 87 -12.04 -6.21 -9.08
C ALA A 87 -12.38 -7.48 -8.26
N ILE A 88 -11.41 -8.08 -7.56
CA ILE A 88 -11.62 -9.30 -6.76
C ILE A 88 -12.00 -9.03 -5.30
N LEU A 89 -11.91 -7.79 -4.80
CA LEU A 89 -12.28 -7.46 -3.41
C LEU A 89 -13.68 -7.99 -3.01
N PRO A 90 -14.72 -7.95 -3.88
CA PRO A 90 -16.04 -8.47 -3.53
C PRO A 90 -16.13 -10.00 -3.49
N ASP A 91 -15.13 -10.73 -4.01
CA ASP A 91 -15.14 -12.19 -4.01
C ASP A 91 -15.07 -12.71 -2.55
N PRO A 92 -15.99 -13.59 -2.12
CA PRO A 92 -16.00 -14.12 -0.76
C PRO A 92 -14.69 -14.81 -0.37
N ARG A 93 -13.93 -15.37 -1.32
CA ARG A 93 -12.65 -16.02 -1.01
C ARG A 93 -11.59 -15.04 -0.51
N THR A 94 -11.80 -13.74 -0.71
CA THR A 94 -10.92 -12.73 -0.11
C THR A 94 -11.14 -12.59 1.42
N THR A 95 -12.18 -13.19 2.03
CA THR A 95 -12.28 -13.26 3.50
C THR A 95 -11.44 -14.38 4.12
N LEU A 96 -10.80 -15.22 3.31
CA LEU A 96 -10.02 -16.35 3.82
C LEU A 96 -8.68 -15.87 4.41
N SER A 97 -8.13 -16.67 5.33
CA SER A 97 -6.84 -16.41 5.96
C SER A 97 -5.65 -16.63 5.01
N VAL A 98 -4.53 -16.00 5.33
CA VAL A 98 -3.19 -16.31 4.83
C VAL A 98 -2.27 -16.53 6.03
N ASP A 99 -1.12 -17.16 5.81
CA ASP A 99 -0.12 -17.28 6.86
C ASP A 99 0.46 -15.90 7.17
N LYS A 100 0.59 -15.60 8.46
CA LYS A 100 1.06 -14.30 8.95
C LYS A 100 2.44 -14.44 9.56
N THR A 101 3.31 -13.48 9.27
CA THR A 101 4.60 -13.31 9.93
C THR A 101 4.53 -12.16 10.93
N HIS A 102 5.58 -11.95 11.73
CA HIS A 102 5.69 -10.80 12.63
C HIS A 102 5.68 -9.43 11.91
N ARG A 103 5.85 -9.41 10.58
CA ARG A 103 5.80 -8.19 9.75
C ARG A 103 4.44 -7.99 9.08
N SER A 104 3.56 -8.98 9.14
CA SER A 104 2.28 -8.95 8.46
C SER A 104 1.25 -8.17 9.28
N PHE A 105 0.38 -7.41 8.60
CA PHE A 105 -0.82 -6.88 9.22
C PHE A 105 -1.77 -8.03 9.61
N PRO A 106 -2.56 -7.90 10.69
CA PRO A 106 -3.57 -8.87 11.06
C PRO A 106 -4.68 -8.94 10.00
N GLY A 107 -5.52 -9.99 10.07
CA GLY A 107 -6.73 -10.10 9.24
C GLY A 107 -6.66 -11.12 8.11
N CYS A 108 -7.74 -11.15 7.33
CA CYS A 108 -7.86 -11.98 6.12
C CYS A 108 -7.13 -11.37 4.92
N ILE A 109 -7.03 -12.13 3.82
CA ILE A 109 -6.34 -11.66 2.60
C ILE A 109 -6.95 -10.36 2.05
N ARG A 110 -8.25 -10.09 2.23
CA ARG A 110 -8.85 -8.82 1.82
C ARG A 110 -8.18 -7.63 2.49
N ALA A 111 -7.85 -7.73 3.77
CA ALA A 111 -7.13 -6.66 4.47
C ALA A 111 -5.75 -6.42 3.85
N ASP A 112 -5.02 -7.50 3.50
CA ASP A 112 -3.71 -7.39 2.83
C ASP A 112 -3.81 -6.82 1.40
N LEU A 113 -4.88 -7.16 0.66
CA LEU A 113 -5.12 -6.63 -0.69
C LEU A 113 -5.47 -5.14 -0.64
N LEU A 114 -6.25 -4.70 0.34
CA LEU A 114 -6.53 -3.28 0.59
C LEU A 114 -5.24 -2.54 0.95
N ALA A 115 -4.42 -3.10 1.84
CA ALA A 115 -3.12 -2.54 2.20
C ALA A 115 -2.20 -2.43 0.96
N TRP A 116 -2.21 -3.43 0.07
CA TRP A 116 -1.42 -3.42 -1.16
C TRP A 116 -1.92 -2.36 -2.15
N LEU A 117 -3.23 -2.17 -2.31
CA LEU A 117 -3.77 -1.06 -3.11
C LEU A 117 -3.34 0.29 -2.54
N GLY A 118 -3.33 0.40 -1.21
CA GLY A 118 -2.79 1.57 -0.50
C GLY A 118 -1.32 1.82 -0.80
N SER A 119 -0.47 0.78 -0.78
CA SER A 119 0.97 0.93 -1.09
C SER A 119 1.22 1.35 -2.54
N VAL A 120 0.44 0.83 -3.48
CA VAL A 120 0.48 1.26 -4.89
C VAL A 120 0.14 2.75 -5.01
N ALA A 121 -0.90 3.20 -4.32
CA ALA A 121 -1.30 4.61 -4.32
C ALA A 121 -0.28 5.52 -3.61
N ASP A 122 0.29 5.09 -2.47
CA ASP A 122 1.35 5.80 -1.73
C ASP A 122 2.56 6.11 -2.64
N SER A 123 2.87 5.20 -3.57
CA SER A 123 4.03 5.30 -4.46
C SER A 123 3.91 6.36 -5.56
N VAL A 124 2.75 7.00 -5.70
CA VAL A 124 2.49 8.01 -6.76
C VAL A 124 1.91 9.31 -6.24
N THR A 125 1.97 9.56 -4.92
CA THR A 125 1.49 10.78 -4.26
C THR A 125 2.21 12.04 -4.75
N ASP A 126 1.60 13.21 -4.54
CA ASP A 126 2.18 14.52 -4.85
C ASP A 126 3.48 14.73 -4.08
N ALA A 127 3.57 14.29 -2.82
CA ALA A 127 4.81 14.32 -2.05
C ALA A 127 5.94 13.48 -2.69
N VAL A 128 5.61 12.30 -3.25
CA VAL A 128 6.59 11.48 -3.98
C VAL A 128 7.04 12.18 -5.27
N ASP A 129 6.11 12.83 -5.97
CA ASP A 129 6.41 13.58 -7.19
C ASP A 129 7.23 14.84 -6.94
N GLU A 130 6.98 15.57 -5.85
CA GLU A 130 7.81 16.69 -5.43
C GLU A 130 9.27 16.27 -5.19
N VAL A 131 9.48 15.10 -4.56
CA VAL A 131 10.83 14.52 -4.39
C VAL A 131 11.41 14.12 -5.75
N GLY A 132 10.63 13.47 -6.60
CA GLY A 132 11.03 13.09 -7.96
C GLY A 132 11.47 14.28 -8.80
N GLN A 133 10.67 15.35 -8.84
CA GLN A 133 10.96 16.61 -9.53
C GLN A 133 12.28 17.22 -9.04
N ARG A 134 12.53 17.25 -7.73
CA ARG A 134 13.79 17.76 -7.16
C ARG A 134 15.02 16.95 -7.56
N LEU A 135 14.84 15.65 -7.80
CA LEU A 135 15.90 14.74 -8.22
C LEU A 135 16.02 14.60 -9.74
N GLY A 136 15.14 15.24 -10.52
CA GLY A 136 15.13 15.17 -11.99
C GLY A 136 14.39 13.95 -12.56
N PHE A 137 13.52 13.32 -11.77
CA PHE A 137 12.70 12.17 -12.14
C PHE A 137 11.22 12.43 -11.81
N PRO A 138 10.55 13.39 -12.47
CA PRO A 138 9.13 13.67 -12.23
C PRO A 138 8.26 12.46 -12.60
N LEU A 139 7.18 12.24 -11.87
CA LEU A 139 6.27 11.11 -12.14
C LEU A 139 5.53 11.26 -13.47
N ASP A 140 5.33 12.49 -13.94
CA ASP A 140 4.67 12.77 -15.23
C ASP A 140 5.47 12.27 -16.44
N ASP A 141 6.79 12.11 -16.29
CA ASP A 141 7.66 11.51 -17.32
C ASP A 141 7.74 9.98 -17.20
N TYR A 142 7.04 9.38 -16.23
CA TYR A 142 7.05 7.94 -15.97
C TYR A 142 5.67 7.30 -16.24
N PRO A 143 5.46 6.69 -17.43
CA PRO A 143 4.14 6.22 -17.85
C PRO A 143 3.41 5.27 -16.88
N PRO A 144 4.08 4.33 -16.18
CA PRO A 144 3.40 3.50 -15.18
C PRO A 144 2.83 4.31 -14.01
N ALA A 145 3.53 5.33 -13.52
CA ALA A 145 3.02 6.19 -12.44
C ALA A 145 1.83 7.04 -12.90
N VAL A 146 1.92 7.62 -14.10
CA VAL A 146 0.79 8.34 -14.73
C VAL A 146 -0.43 7.43 -14.83
N ALA A 147 -0.26 6.19 -15.29
CA ALA A 147 -1.35 5.23 -15.42
C ALA A 147 -1.99 4.85 -14.06
N VAL A 148 -1.20 4.71 -12.99
CA VAL A 148 -1.77 4.52 -11.63
C VAL A 148 -2.55 5.76 -11.18
N ARG A 149 -2.03 6.98 -11.39
CA ARG A 149 -2.73 8.24 -11.09
C ARG A 149 -4.07 8.34 -11.82
N GLU A 150 -4.12 7.91 -13.08
CA GLU A 150 -5.36 7.91 -13.87
C GLU A 150 -6.43 6.98 -13.32
N ILE A 151 -6.07 5.78 -12.83
CA ILE A 151 -7.05 4.81 -12.31
C ILE A 151 -7.46 5.06 -10.85
N ARG A 152 -6.91 6.05 -10.15
CA ARG A 152 -7.22 6.33 -8.73
C ARG A 152 -8.71 6.44 -8.41
N PRO A 153 -9.55 7.15 -9.20
CA PRO A 153 -10.98 7.21 -8.92
C PRO A 153 -11.65 5.82 -8.94
N LEU A 154 -11.19 4.91 -9.82
CA LEU A 154 -11.69 3.54 -9.87
C LEU A 154 -11.25 2.73 -8.65
N LEU A 155 -9.98 2.86 -8.24
CA LEU A 155 -9.47 2.18 -7.04
C LEU A 155 -10.18 2.66 -5.78
N LEU A 156 -10.38 3.98 -5.62
CA LEU A 156 -11.14 4.54 -4.51
C LEU A 156 -12.57 3.99 -4.47
N SER A 157 -13.23 3.91 -5.62
CA SER A 157 -14.59 3.37 -5.73
C SER A 157 -14.69 1.90 -5.30
N ALA A 158 -13.64 1.12 -5.53
CA ALA A 158 -13.57 -0.28 -5.11
C ALA A 158 -13.23 -0.44 -3.62
N VAL A 159 -12.44 0.48 -3.05
CA VAL A 159 -11.99 0.44 -1.64
C VAL A 159 -13.04 1.00 -0.69
N LEU A 160 -13.74 2.08 -1.06
CA LEU A 160 -14.69 2.78 -0.20
C LEU A 160 -15.76 1.91 0.49
N PRO A 161 -16.34 0.87 -0.15
CA PRO A 161 -17.33 0.01 0.51
C PRO A 161 -16.83 -0.70 1.77
N TYR A 162 -15.51 -0.79 1.97
CA TYR A 162 -14.88 -1.54 3.06
C TYR A 162 -14.52 -0.66 4.28
N VAL A 163 -14.72 0.66 4.21
CA VAL A 163 -14.39 1.58 5.32
C VAL A 163 -15.28 1.43 6.55
N ASP A 164 -16.39 0.69 6.41
CA ASP A 164 -17.32 0.33 7.49
C ASP A 164 -17.46 -1.21 7.63
N ASP A 165 -16.50 -1.99 7.12
CA ASP A 165 -16.54 -3.46 7.23
C ASP A 165 -16.57 -3.90 8.70
N SER A 166 -17.30 -4.99 8.98
CA SER A 166 -17.37 -5.60 10.30
C SER A 166 -16.02 -6.14 10.79
N ASP A 167 -15.18 -6.62 9.88
CA ASP A 167 -13.81 -7.04 10.19
C ASP A 167 -12.94 -5.79 10.41
N ARG A 168 -12.33 -5.69 11.60
CA ARG A 168 -11.51 -4.53 11.98
C ARG A 168 -10.31 -4.34 11.07
N ALA A 169 -9.62 -5.42 10.67
CA ALA A 169 -8.44 -5.32 9.84
C ALA A 169 -8.79 -4.90 8.42
N VAL A 170 -9.93 -5.38 7.88
CA VAL A 170 -10.45 -4.94 6.59
C VAL A 170 -10.80 -3.45 6.65
N ARG A 171 -11.49 -3.03 7.71
CA ARG A 171 -11.87 -1.62 7.91
C ARG A 171 -10.67 -0.69 8.02
N GLU A 172 -9.68 -1.04 8.85
CA GLU A 172 -8.42 -0.30 9.00
C GLU A 172 -7.65 -0.25 7.68
N GLY A 173 -7.52 -1.39 6.98
CA GLY A 173 -6.87 -1.46 5.67
C GLY A 173 -7.55 -0.58 4.61
N ALA A 174 -8.88 -0.55 4.58
CA ALA A 174 -9.65 0.27 3.64
C ALA A 174 -9.48 1.77 3.89
N ILE A 175 -9.59 2.20 5.16
CA ILE A 175 -9.40 3.61 5.53
C ILE A 175 -7.96 4.04 5.22
N ALA A 176 -6.98 3.20 5.56
CA ALA A 176 -5.57 3.47 5.28
C ALA A 176 -5.29 3.59 3.77
N ALA A 177 -5.88 2.74 2.95
CA ALA A 177 -5.74 2.79 1.50
C ALA A 177 -6.42 4.02 0.87
N CYS A 178 -7.51 4.50 1.46
CA CYS A 178 -8.19 5.71 0.96
C CYS A 178 -7.31 6.96 1.10
N ILE A 179 -6.45 7.06 2.11
CA ILE A 179 -5.61 8.25 2.37
C ILE A 179 -4.80 8.68 1.13
N PRO A 180 -3.91 7.83 0.56
CA PRO A 180 -3.17 8.19 -0.66
C PRO A 180 -4.04 8.22 -1.91
N LEU A 181 -5.12 7.45 -1.97
CA LEU A 181 -6.05 7.52 -3.09
C LEU A 181 -6.74 8.89 -3.20
N LEU A 182 -6.93 9.59 -2.07
CA LEU A 182 -7.47 10.95 -2.00
C LEU A 182 -6.45 12.05 -2.29
N ASP A 183 -5.22 11.71 -2.64
CA ASP A 183 -4.19 12.67 -3.04
C ASP A 183 -4.34 13.12 -4.50
N ASP A 184 -5.56 13.47 -4.88
CA ASP A 184 -5.96 13.83 -6.24
C ASP A 184 -7.04 14.92 -6.15
N VAL A 185 -6.86 16.02 -6.90
CA VAL A 185 -7.78 17.17 -6.91
C VAL A 185 -9.23 16.77 -7.19
N ARG A 186 -9.45 15.72 -7.99
CA ARG A 186 -10.79 15.19 -8.33
C ARG A 186 -11.49 14.59 -7.10
N LEU A 187 -10.72 14.12 -6.12
CA LEU A 187 -11.18 13.27 -5.02
C LEU A 187 -11.17 13.96 -3.66
N LEU A 188 -10.55 15.14 -3.54
CA LEU A 188 -10.41 15.89 -2.27
C LEU A 188 -11.72 16.06 -1.48
N HIS A 189 -12.84 16.19 -2.17
CA HIS A 189 -14.16 16.36 -1.55
C HIS A 189 -14.58 15.17 -0.67
N HIS A 190 -14.00 13.99 -0.85
CA HIS A 190 -14.23 12.82 0.00
C HIS A 190 -13.46 12.86 1.32
N ARG A 191 -12.44 13.72 1.48
CA ARG A 191 -11.66 13.83 2.73
C ARG A 191 -12.55 14.12 3.94
N ALA A 192 -13.51 15.03 3.79
CA ALA A 192 -14.42 15.40 4.88
C ALA A 192 -15.20 14.21 5.45
N ALA A 193 -15.56 13.22 4.62
CA ALA A 193 -16.23 12.01 5.07
C ALA A 193 -15.27 11.00 5.72
N LEU A 194 -14.00 11.02 5.32
CA LEU A 194 -12.98 10.09 5.80
C LEU A 194 -12.32 10.56 7.11
N VAL A 195 -12.23 11.87 7.37
CA VAL A 195 -11.59 12.46 8.57
C VAL A 195 -12.08 11.84 9.88
N PRO A 196 -13.39 11.69 10.15
CA PRO A 196 -13.84 11.04 11.38
C PRO A 196 -13.39 9.58 11.49
N LEU A 197 -13.35 8.85 10.37
CA LEU A 197 -12.92 7.46 10.32
C LEU A 197 -11.42 7.32 10.56
N VAL A 198 -10.60 8.21 9.98
CA VAL A 198 -9.15 8.27 10.24
C VAL A 198 -8.92 8.49 11.74
N HIS A 199 -9.60 9.46 12.34
CA HIS A 199 -9.43 9.76 13.76
C HIS A 199 -9.92 8.62 14.68
N GLN A 200 -11.09 8.04 14.40
CA GLN A 200 -11.74 7.09 15.32
C GLN A 200 -11.34 5.63 15.11
N VAL A 201 -10.83 5.26 13.93
CA VAL A 201 -10.47 3.87 13.61
C VAL A 201 -8.96 3.73 13.54
N LEU A 202 -8.28 4.51 12.69
CA LEU A 202 -6.82 4.42 12.56
C LEU A 202 -6.11 5.05 13.76
N GLY A 203 -6.58 6.23 14.19
CA GLY A 203 -6.02 6.95 15.32
C GLY A 203 -6.02 6.14 16.62
N THR A 204 -6.99 5.24 16.81
CA THR A 204 -7.08 4.35 17.99
C THR A 204 -6.72 2.89 17.66
N SER A 205 -6.02 2.65 16.56
CA SER A 205 -5.62 1.28 16.19
C SER A 205 -4.61 0.73 17.19
N GLU A 206 -4.55 -0.59 17.32
CA GLU A 206 -3.49 -1.25 18.09
C GLU A 206 -2.16 -1.27 17.34
N LEU A 207 -2.21 -1.00 16.03
CA LEU A 207 -1.07 -0.93 15.13
C LEU A 207 -0.55 0.51 15.09
N TRP A 208 0.67 0.69 15.57
CA TRP A 208 1.31 2.01 15.59
C TRP A 208 1.42 2.61 14.18
N GLN A 209 1.61 1.79 13.14
CA GLN A 209 1.66 2.25 11.74
C GLN A 209 0.35 2.90 11.28
N HIS A 210 -0.79 2.48 11.82
CA HIS A 210 -2.08 3.10 11.53
C HIS A 210 -2.26 4.41 12.30
N CYS A 211 -1.84 4.45 13.57
CA CYS A 211 -1.85 5.69 14.35
C CYS A 211 -0.96 6.77 13.71
N GLU A 212 0.28 6.44 13.32
CA GLU A 212 1.19 7.37 12.65
C GLU A 212 0.61 7.85 11.32
N ARG A 213 0.11 6.92 10.48
CA ARG A 213 -0.54 7.29 9.22
C ARG A 213 -1.76 8.18 9.43
N ALA A 214 -2.50 8.03 10.53
CA ALA A 214 -3.62 8.89 10.86
C ALA A 214 -3.17 10.31 11.21
N ILE A 215 -2.10 10.45 12.00
CA ILE A 215 -1.50 11.74 12.36
C ILE A 215 -1.01 12.44 11.09
N ASP A 216 -0.17 11.76 10.29
CA ASP A 216 0.38 12.31 9.04
C ASP A 216 -0.72 12.79 8.09
N ALA A 217 -1.79 12.00 7.93
CA ALA A 217 -2.90 12.33 7.05
C ALA A 217 -3.71 13.54 7.56
N LEU A 218 -4.04 13.58 8.86
CA LEU A 218 -4.79 14.69 9.45
C LEU A 218 -3.99 15.99 9.36
N ASP A 219 -2.70 15.96 9.70
CA ASP A 219 -1.81 17.11 9.61
C ASP A 219 -1.70 17.61 8.16
N ALA A 220 -1.52 16.70 7.19
CA ALA A 220 -1.47 17.04 5.77
C ALA A 220 -2.80 17.63 5.25
N TRP A 221 -3.93 17.30 5.88
CA TRP A 221 -5.25 17.84 5.53
C TRP A 221 -5.59 19.12 6.30
N GLY A 222 -4.73 19.57 7.21
CA GLY A 222 -4.99 20.73 8.07
C GLY A 222 -6.04 20.47 9.15
N GLU A 223 -6.28 19.19 9.46
CA GLU A 223 -7.19 18.74 10.50
C GLU A 223 -6.43 18.51 11.82
N SER A 224 -7.14 18.53 12.95
CA SER A 224 -6.52 18.31 14.25
C SER A 224 -6.19 16.83 14.47
N SER A 225 -4.91 16.51 14.66
CA SER A 225 -4.40 15.22 15.14
C SER A 225 -4.26 15.13 16.67
N ALA A 226 -4.59 16.22 17.39
CA ALA A 226 -4.43 16.33 18.83
C ALA A 226 -5.05 15.17 19.62
N GLY A 227 -4.25 14.54 20.48
CA GLY A 227 -4.69 13.42 21.32
C GLY A 227 -4.49 12.03 20.69
N LEU A 228 -3.97 12.01 19.45
CA LEU A 228 -3.37 10.81 18.86
C LEU A 228 -1.87 10.73 19.19
N GLU A 229 -1.20 11.86 19.41
CA GLU A 229 0.23 11.88 19.75
C GLU A 229 0.47 11.27 21.14
N GLY A 230 1.20 10.16 21.19
CA GLY A 230 1.58 9.49 22.45
C GLY A 230 0.81 8.21 22.79
N GLN A 231 -0.05 7.70 21.91
CA GLN A 231 -0.80 6.45 22.17
C GLN A 231 0.09 5.19 22.23
N ARG A 232 1.35 5.24 21.78
CA ARG A 232 2.44 4.31 22.15
C ARG A 232 3.77 4.82 21.60
N ASN A 233 4.79 4.98 22.45
CA ASN A 233 6.17 5.19 22.00
C ASN A 233 6.67 3.88 21.35
N PRO A 234 6.93 3.82 20.03
CA PRO A 234 7.43 2.61 19.37
C PRO A 234 8.80 2.17 19.90
N PHE A 235 9.54 3.11 20.49
CA PHE A 235 10.83 2.92 21.12
C PHE A 235 10.72 2.73 22.63
N LEU A 236 9.53 2.52 23.22
CA LEU A 236 9.41 2.32 24.67
C LEU A 236 10.33 1.19 25.17
N PHE A 237 10.57 0.16 24.35
CA PHE A 237 11.55 -0.89 24.62
C PHE A 237 13.01 -0.37 24.63
N CYS A 238 13.37 0.54 23.73
CA CYS A 238 14.68 1.18 23.69
C CYS A 238 14.86 2.22 24.82
N ASP A 239 13.77 2.87 25.22
CA ASP A 239 13.72 3.90 26.26
C ASP A 239 13.48 3.33 27.66
N THR A 240 13.28 2.00 27.78
CA THR A 240 13.29 1.33 29.07
C THR A 240 14.74 1.20 29.50
N ASP A 241 15.13 1.85 30.60
CA ASP A 241 16.46 1.71 31.18
C ASP A 241 16.83 0.23 31.26
N LEU A 242 17.89 -0.16 30.55
CA LEU A 242 18.48 -1.49 30.66
C LEU A 242 18.77 -1.72 32.15
N SER A 243 18.21 -2.80 32.69
CA SER A 243 18.47 -3.22 34.07
C SER A 243 19.97 -3.13 34.34
N PRO A 244 20.42 -2.59 35.50
CA PRO A 244 21.85 -2.43 35.81
C PRO A 244 22.64 -3.75 35.80
N ASP A 245 21.96 -4.89 35.65
CA ASP A 245 22.53 -6.23 35.49
C ASP A 245 22.86 -6.62 34.04
N CYS A 246 22.66 -5.73 33.05
CA CYS A 246 23.17 -5.95 31.70
C CYS A 246 24.71 -5.89 31.72
N THR A 247 25.36 -7.06 31.71
CA THR A 247 26.80 -7.14 31.49
C THR A 247 27.16 -6.38 30.22
N PRO A 248 28.07 -5.39 30.28
CA PRO A 248 28.56 -4.73 29.08
C PRO A 248 29.11 -5.80 28.14
N TRP A 249 28.78 -5.69 26.86
CA TRP A 249 29.43 -6.50 25.83
C TRP A 249 30.93 -6.31 25.99
N ARG A 250 31.61 -7.34 26.46
CA ARG A 250 33.07 -7.36 26.45
C ARG A 250 33.45 -7.33 24.98
N SER A 251 33.89 -6.17 24.52
CA SER A 251 34.81 -6.06 23.40
C SER A 251 35.97 -6.99 23.73
N ALA A 252 35.91 -8.22 23.23
CA ALA A 252 37.10 -9.04 23.11
C ALA A 252 38.01 -8.27 22.16
N ALA A 253 39.02 -7.59 22.71
CA ALA A 253 40.21 -7.26 21.96
C ALA A 253 40.79 -8.60 21.50
N SER A 254 40.36 -9.06 20.34
CA SER A 254 41.10 -10.06 19.60
C SER A 254 42.30 -9.32 19.02
N ASP A 255 43.48 -9.67 19.52
CA ASP A 255 44.74 -9.43 18.85
C ASP A 255 44.60 -9.92 17.40
N ALA A 256 44.35 -8.98 16.49
CA ALA A 256 44.38 -9.21 15.05
C ALA A 256 45.47 -8.28 14.53
N GLU A 257 46.66 -8.84 14.37
CA GLU A 257 47.78 -8.24 13.64
C GLU A 257 47.27 -7.65 12.32
N GLY A 258 47.65 -6.39 12.09
CA GLY A 258 47.18 -5.59 10.97
C GLY A 258 47.54 -6.20 9.63
N TRP A 259 46.53 -6.45 8.81
CA TRP A 259 46.71 -6.66 7.37
C TRP A 259 46.72 -5.29 6.70
N ALA A 260 47.91 -4.69 6.67
CA ALA A 260 48.20 -3.58 5.76
C ALA A 260 48.54 -4.17 4.39
N GLU A 261 47.53 -4.34 3.54
CA GLU A 261 47.74 -4.41 2.10
C GLU A 261 46.97 -3.28 1.44
N ASP A 262 47.71 -2.37 0.79
CA ASP A 262 47.14 -1.35 -0.08
C ASP A 262 46.44 -2.01 -1.28
N PRO A 263 45.30 -1.47 -1.74
CA PRO A 263 44.55 -2.03 -2.86
C PRO A 263 45.35 -1.93 -4.16
N PRO A 264 45.32 -2.97 -5.02
CA PRO A 264 45.95 -2.88 -6.33
C PRO A 264 45.04 -2.08 -7.26
N PHE A 265 45.49 -0.86 -7.58
CA PHE A 265 45.02 0.11 -8.59
C PHE A 265 43.63 0.75 -8.40
#